data_AF-A0AAN8FF28-F1
#
_entry.id   AF-A0AAN8FF28-F1
#
_cell.length_a   1.000
_cell.length_b   1.000
_cell.length_c   1.000
_cell.angle_alpha   90.00
_cell.angle_beta   90.00
_cell.angle_gamma   90.00
#
_symmetry.space_group_name_H-M   'P 1'
#
loop_
_entity.id
_entity.type
_entity.pdbx_description
1 polymer ?
#
loop_
_entity_poly.entity_id
_entity_poly.type
_entity_poly.pdbx_seq_one_letter_code
_entity_poly.pdbx_strand_id
1 'polypeptide(L)'
;MVYDRFQHDLLKRAEIEFRECLLENIELFVDVVRSYRNEFDNEVFPIPEREMLRIKEHLQDDFRYRQLSRLFEHRDTLVRNFITFLARPAVNECPSYNGCAQLAIHDAIAIFFQKKKQCNAPTNHVVDISVHGEMAMVAQFITDMNVLLRNEPFPTGNGPATIRCYGADEVVDDKTYDRTQLFLL
;
A
#
# COMPACT_ATOMS: atom_id res chain seq x y z
N MET A 1 16.06 26.95 15.98
CA MET A 1 15.27 28.12 16.41
C MET A 1 13.81 27.95 15.97
N VAL A 2 12.89 28.83 16.39
CA VAL A 2 11.44 28.75 16.01
C VAL A 2 11.25 28.78 14.49
N TYR A 3 12.05 29.59 13.80
CA TYR A 3 12.03 29.70 12.34
C TYR A 3 12.32 28.37 11.64
N ASP A 4 13.36 27.64 12.06
CA ASP A 4 13.75 26.37 11.45
C ASP A 4 12.65 25.31 11.61
N ARG A 5 11.96 25.29 12.75
CA ARG A 5 10.82 24.39 12.98
C ARG A 5 9.65 24.72 12.06
N PHE A 6 9.32 26.01 11.93
CA PHE A 6 8.24 26.44 11.05
C PHE A 6 8.55 26.13 9.57
N GLN A 7 9.78 26.35 9.12
CA GLN A 7 10.21 25.99 7.77
C GLN A 7 10.12 24.48 7.53
N HIS A 8 10.54 23.69 8.51
CA HIS A 8 10.43 22.23 8.45
C HIS A 8 8.98 21.75 8.34
N ASP A 9 8.07 22.35 9.11
CA ASP A 9 6.65 21.99 9.08
C ASP A 9 5.99 22.40 7.75
N LEU A 10 6.34 23.56 7.20
CA LEU A 10 5.90 23.99 5.87
C LEU A 10 6.36 23.02 4.78
N LEU A 11 7.63 22.61 4.82
CA LEU A 11 8.18 21.68 3.85
C LEU A 11 7.49 20.31 3.95
N LYS A 12 7.35 19.77 5.16
CA LYS A 12 6.64 18.51 5.38
C LYS A 12 5.21 18.53 4.85
N ARG A 13 4.49 19.63 5.05
CA ARG A 13 3.14 19.79 4.53
C ARG A 13 3.13 19.82 3.00
N ALA A 14 4.04 20.57 2.39
CA ALA A 14 4.17 20.61 0.93
C ALA A 14 4.53 19.23 0.33
N GLU A 15 5.37 18.45 1.01
CA GLU A 15 5.68 17.07 0.59
C GLU A 15 4.46 16.15 0.65
N ILE A 16 3.66 16.23 1.72
CA ILE A 16 2.43 15.45 1.86
C ILE A 16 1.45 15.82 0.75
N GLU A 17 1.18 17.11 0.57
CA GLU A 17 0.29 17.60 -0.48
C GLU A 17 0.80 17.18 -1.87
N PHE A 18 2.11 17.24 -2.11
CA PHE A 18 2.67 16.79 -3.37
C PHE A 18 2.53 15.28 -3.59
N ARG A 19 2.65 14.45 -2.55
CA ARG A 19 2.41 13.00 -2.67
C ARG A 19 0.96 12.67 -3.05
N GLU A 20 -0.01 13.39 -2.50
CA GLU A 20 -1.41 13.27 -2.92
C GLU A 20 -1.57 13.62 -4.41
N CYS A 21 -0.90 14.68 -4.88
CA CYS A 21 -0.87 15.02 -6.31
C CYS A 21 -0.32 13.88 -7.18
N LEU A 22 0.75 13.19 -6.73
CA LEU A 22 1.31 12.04 -7.45
C LEU A 22 0.32 10.86 -7.50
N LEU A 23 -0.34 10.57 -6.37
CA LEU A 23 -1.35 9.51 -6.28
C LEU A 23 -2.58 9.80 -7.17
N GLU A 24 -3.06 11.04 -7.19
CA GLU A 24 -4.16 11.45 -8.08
C GLU A 24 -3.80 11.32 -9.57
N ASN A 25 -2.51 11.35 -9.92
CA ASN A 25 -2.00 11.20 -11.28
C ASN A 25 -1.31 9.83 -11.49
N ILE A 26 -1.65 8.80 -10.71
CA ILE A 26 -0.94 7.50 -10.69
C ILE A 26 -0.80 6.85 -12.08
N GLU A 27 -1.82 6.98 -12.94
CA GLU A 27 -1.82 6.41 -14.30
C GLU A 27 -0.62 6.88 -15.13
N LEU A 28 -0.23 8.16 -14.98
CA LEU A 28 0.94 8.73 -15.67
C LEU A 28 2.22 7.96 -15.35
N PHE A 29 2.36 7.51 -14.10
CA PHE A 29 3.56 6.82 -13.62
C PHE A 29 3.49 5.32 -13.90
N VAL A 30 2.31 4.72 -13.82
CA VAL A 30 2.08 3.32 -14.18
C VAL A 30 2.42 3.08 -15.66
N ASP A 31 2.08 4.02 -16.54
CA ASP A 31 2.47 3.95 -17.96
C ASP A 31 3.98 3.93 -18.16
N VAL A 32 4.72 4.72 -17.38
CA VAL A 32 6.19 4.69 -17.36
C VAL A 32 6.66 3.32 -16.88
N VAL A 33 6.17 2.83 -15.74
CA VAL A 33 6.59 1.53 -15.21
C VAL A 33 6.30 0.38 -16.19
N ARG A 34 5.15 0.38 -16.86
CA ARG A 34 4.80 -0.62 -17.88
C ARG A 34 5.73 -0.55 -19.09
N SER A 35 6.03 0.67 -19.57
CA SER A 35 6.87 0.88 -20.75
C SER A 35 8.31 0.43 -20.55
N TYR A 36 8.81 0.53 -19.31
CA TYR A 36 10.19 0.21 -18.95
C TYR A 36 10.32 -1.06 -18.12
N ARG A 37 9.29 -1.92 -18.08
CA ARG A 37 9.20 -3.11 -17.20
C ARG A 37 10.47 -3.97 -17.22
N ASN A 38 11.05 -4.18 -18.40
CA ASN A 38 12.22 -5.03 -18.60
C ASN A 38 13.54 -4.41 -18.06
N GLU A 39 13.57 -3.10 -17.84
CA GLU A 39 14.72 -2.37 -17.29
C GLU A 39 14.70 -2.35 -15.75
N PHE A 40 13.57 -2.74 -15.13
CA PHE A 40 13.41 -2.84 -13.67
C PHE A 40 13.98 -4.11 -13.04
N ASP A 41 14.78 -4.89 -13.76
CA ASP A 41 15.59 -5.97 -13.16
C ASP A 41 17.01 -5.49 -12.76
N ASN A 42 17.43 -4.31 -13.21
CA ASN A 42 18.74 -3.74 -12.84
C ASN A 42 18.69 -3.02 -11.48
N GLU A 43 19.77 -3.11 -10.68
CA GLU A 43 19.83 -2.44 -9.36
C GLU A 43 19.74 -0.90 -9.46
N VAL A 44 20.18 -0.34 -10.59
CA VAL A 44 20.08 1.10 -10.89
C VAL A 44 19.05 1.27 -12.00
N PHE A 45 17.94 1.92 -11.69
CA PHE A 45 16.89 2.24 -12.65
C PHE A 45 17.05 3.70 -13.14
N PRO A 46 17.63 3.93 -14.33
CA PRO A 46 17.65 5.26 -14.92
C PRO A 46 16.29 5.56 -15.54
N ILE A 47 15.47 6.39 -14.87
CA ILE A 47 14.28 6.97 -15.50
C ILE A 47 14.73 7.84 -16.67
N PRO A 48 14.25 7.60 -17.90
CA PRO A 48 14.65 8.41 -19.03
C PRO A 48 14.23 9.86 -18.84
N GLU A 49 15.14 10.79 -19.12
CA GLU A 49 14.89 12.23 -18.94
C GLU A 49 13.67 12.72 -19.75
N ARG A 50 13.34 12.07 -20.87
CA ARG A 50 12.12 12.37 -21.65
C ARG A 50 10.84 12.13 -20.86
N GLU A 51 10.78 11.05 -20.09
CA GLU A 51 9.60 10.75 -19.26
C GLU A 51 9.55 11.72 -18.09
N MET A 52 10.71 12.09 -17.55
CA MET A 52 10.76 13.10 -16.51
C MET A 52 10.28 14.47 -16.98
N LEU A 53 10.66 14.89 -18.18
CA LEU A 53 10.17 16.12 -18.79
C LEU A 53 8.65 16.07 -18.98
N ARG A 54 8.13 14.99 -19.57
CA ARG A 54 6.69 14.77 -19.76
C ARG A 54 5.91 14.86 -18.44
N ILE A 55 6.43 14.24 -17.37
CA ILE A 55 5.80 14.32 -16.05
C ILE A 55 5.81 15.74 -15.50
N LYS A 56 6.93 16.46 -15.64
CA LYS A 56 7.04 17.86 -15.19
C LYS A 56 6.04 18.76 -15.94
N GLU A 57 5.93 18.60 -17.26
CA GLU A 57 4.99 19.35 -18.09
C GLU A 57 3.52 19.07 -17.72
N HIS A 58 3.20 17.83 -17.36
CA HIS A 58 1.85 17.48 -16.90
C HIS A 58 1.50 18.09 -15.53
N LEU A 59 2.46 18.11 -14.60
CA LEU A 59 2.22 18.56 -13.22
C LEU A 59 2.45 20.06 -12.99
N GLN A 60 3.04 20.79 -13.94
CA GLN A 60 3.51 22.17 -13.74
C GLN A 60 2.42 23.16 -13.28
N ASP A 61 1.16 22.91 -13.65
CA ASP A 61 0.03 23.77 -13.30
C ASP A 61 -0.58 23.45 -11.92
N ASP A 62 -0.31 22.26 -11.36
CA ASP A 62 -0.80 21.90 -10.03
C ASP A 62 -0.12 22.77 -8.97
N PHE A 63 -0.92 23.37 -8.08
CA PHE A 63 -0.42 24.22 -7.01
C PHE A 63 0.54 23.46 -6.07
N ARG A 64 0.25 22.20 -5.77
CA ARG A 64 1.03 21.34 -4.86
C ARG A 64 2.41 21.01 -5.46
N TYR A 65 2.48 20.83 -6.79
CA TYR A 65 3.75 20.74 -7.51
C TYR A 65 4.55 22.05 -7.45
N ARG A 66 3.87 23.20 -7.56
CA ARG A 66 4.48 24.53 -7.52
C ARG A 66 4.95 24.95 -6.13
N GLN A 67 4.41 24.41 -5.05
CA GLN A 67 4.91 24.68 -3.69
C GLN A 67 6.39 24.31 -3.53
N LEU A 68 6.86 23.29 -4.26
CA LEU A 68 8.26 22.82 -4.23
C LEU A 68 9.14 23.44 -5.33
N SER A 69 8.70 24.53 -5.99
CA SER A 69 9.44 25.15 -7.11
C SER A 69 10.88 25.51 -6.78
N ARG A 70 11.15 25.96 -5.55
CA ARG A 70 12.50 26.34 -5.10
C ARG A 70 13.37 25.14 -4.74
N LEU A 71 12.77 23.97 -4.54
CA LEU A 71 13.41 22.71 -4.18
C LEU A 71 13.25 21.70 -5.32
N PHE A 72 13.58 22.12 -6.54
CA PHE A 72 13.33 21.34 -7.75
C PHE A 72 14.06 19.99 -7.74
N GLU A 73 15.28 19.91 -7.21
CA GLU A 73 16.01 18.64 -7.07
C GLU A 73 15.30 17.67 -6.12
N HIS A 74 14.75 18.19 -5.02
CA HIS A 74 13.98 17.41 -4.05
C HIS A 74 12.67 16.93 -4.65
N ARG A 75 11.96 17.82 -5.36
CA ARG A 75 10.74 17.48 -6.08
C ARG A 75 10.99 16.38 -7.13
N ASP A 76 12.06 16.50 -7.89
CA ASP A 76 12.45 15.48 -8.87
C ASP A 76 12.77 14.15 -8.18
N THR A 77 13.44 14.20 -7.02
CA THR A 77 13.71 13.02 -6.19
C THR A 77 12.42 12.34 -5.71
N LEU A 78 11.44 13.11 -5.25
CA LEU A 78 10.14 12.56 -4.84
C LEU A 78 9.42 11.86 -6.00
N VAL A 79 9.48 12.43 -7.21
CA VAL A 79 8.92 11.78 -8.39
C VAL A 79 9.66 10.48 -8.73
N ARG A 80 11.00 10.50 -8.73
CA ARG A 80 11.79 9.30 -9.01
C ARG A 80 11.49 8.19 -8.00
N ASN A 81 11.44 8.53 -6.71
CA ASN A 81 11.10 7.59 -5.65
C ASN A 81 9.70 6.99 -5.83
N PHE A 82 8.72 7.79 -6.26
CA PHE A 82 7.38 7.30 -6.53
C PHE A 82 7.35 6.28 -7.68
N ILE A 83 8.07 6.55 -8.77
CA ILE A 83 8.21 5.59 -9.89
C ILE A 83 8.90 4.31 -9.44
N THR A 84 10.00 4.44 -8.70
CA THR A 84 10.72 3.29 -8.14
C THR A 84 9.81 2.44 -7.25
N PHE A 85 9.03 3.08 -6.38
CA PHE A 85 8.07 2.41 -5.51
C PHE A 85 7.00 1.64 -6.32
N LEU A 86 6.46 2.24 -7.38
CA LEU A 86 5.47 1.56 -8.23
C LEU A 86 6.04 0.32 -8.94
N ALA A 87 7.31 0.36 -9.28
CA ALA A 87 7.96 -0.78 -9.93
C ALA A 87 8.43 -1.86 -8.97
N ARG A 88 8.91 -1.47 -7.79
CA ARG A 88 9.38 -2.35 -6.71
C ARG A 88 8.83 -1.86 -5.37
N PRO A 89 7.61 -2.26 -5.01
CA PRO A 89 6.98 -1.80 -3.78
C PRO A 89 7.79 -2.25 -2.56
N ALA A 90 8.43 -1.30 -1.88
CA ALA A 90 9.11 -1.51 -0.62
C ALA A 90 8.39 -0.75 0.50
N VAL A 91 8.19 -1.41 1.64
CA VAL A 91 7.39 -0.89 2.75
C VAL A 91 7.94 0.44 3.29
N ASN A 92 9.26 0.57 3.36
CA ASN A 92 9.99 1.76 3.78
C ASN A 92 9.93 2.92 2.76
N GLU A 93 9.53 2.66 1.53
CA GLU A 93 9.46 3.64 0.43
C GLU A 93 8.02 4.07 0.12
N CYS A 94 7.06 3.60 0.91
CA CYS A 94 5.65 3.86 0.67
C CYS A 94 5.34 5.36 0.73
N PRO A 95 4.70 5.93 -0.31
CA PRO A 95 4.40 7.36 -0.37
C PRO A 95 3.48 7.80 0.77
N SER A 96 2.64 6.92 1.31
CA SER A 96 1.75 7.19 2.44
C SER A 96 2.39 6.98 3.82
N TYR A 97 3.69 6.66 3.90
CA TYR A 97 4.41 6.36 5.16
C TYR A 97 3.63 5.38 6.07
N ASN A 98 3.22 5.82 7.27
CA ASN A 98 2.45 5.04 8.24
C ASN A 98 1.04 4.68 7.75
N GLY A 99 0.55 5.32 6.69
CA GLY A 99 -0.72 4.99 6.02
C GLY A 99 -0.59 3.91 4.95
N CYS A 100 0.59 3.28 4.80
CA CYS A 100 0.74 2.20 3.82
C CYS A 100 -0.14 1.01 4.22
N ALA A 101 -1.04 0.59 3.33
CA ALA A 101 -1.91 -0.56 3.56
C ALA A 101 -1.10 -1.81 3.98
N GLN A 102 0.09 -2.01 3.42
CA GLN A 102 0.97 -3.13 3.78
C GLN A 102 1.43 -3.09 5.25
N LEU A 103 1.73 -1.90 5.81
CA LEU A 103 2.08 -1.73 7.23
C LEU A 103 0.86 -1.97 8.12
N ALA A 104 -0.28 -1.38 7.74
CA ALA A 104 -1.53 -1.58 8.47
C ALA A 104 -1.96 -3.06 8.49
N ILE A 105 -1.79 -3.78 7.38
CA ILE A 105 -2.04 -5.22 7.28
C ILE A 105 -1.05 -5.98 8.16
N HIS A 106 0.24 -5.68 8.08
CA HIS A 106 1.26 -6.34 8.90
C HIS A 106 0.98 -6.16 10.40
N ASP A 107 0.65 -4.94 10.83
CA ASP A 107 0.34 -4.62 12.23
C ASP A 107 -0.98 -5.27 12.67
N ALA A 108 -2.01 -5.26 11.83
CA ALA A 108 -3.27 -5.96 12.12
C ALA A 108 -3.05 -7.47 12.28
N ILE A 109 -2.23 -8.08 11.41
CA ILE A 109 -1.84 -9.48 11.48
C ILE A 109 -1.04 -9.76 12.76
N ALA A 110 -0.08 -8.91 13.12
CA ALA A 110 0.71 -9.05 14.34
C ALA A 110 -0.16 -8.96 15.61
N ILE A 111 -1.10 -8.01 15.66
CA ILE A 111 -2.06 -7.86 16.76
C ILE A 111 -3.00 -9.05 16.83
N PHE A 112 -3.49 -9.55 15.68
CA PHE A 112 -4.30 -10.77 15.61
C PHE A 112 -3.56 -11.95 16.23
N PHE A 113 -2.30 -12.16 15.87
CA PHE A 113 -1.48 -13.24 16.44
C PHE A 113 -1.15 -13.04 17.92
N GLN A 114 -0.95 -11.80 18.38
CA GLN A 114 -0.70 -11.51 19.78
C GLN A 114 -1.93 -11.82 20.66
N LYS A 115 -3.14 -11.45 20.19
CA LYS A 115 -4.41 -11.80 20.85
C LYS A 115 -4.64 -13.31 20.89
N LYS A 116 -4.31 -14.01 19.80
CA LYS A 116 -4.44 -15.48 19.72
C LYS A 116 -3.43 -16.23 20.60
N LYS A 117 -2.21 -15.69 20.77
CA LYS A 117 -1.19 -16.23 21.70
C LYS A 117 -1.63 -16.18 23.16
N GLN A 118 -2.47 -15.22 23.55
CA GLN A 118 -3.08 -15.17 24.88
C GLN A 118 -4.15 -16.25 25.10
N CYS A 119 -4.65 -16.89 24.04
CA CYS A 119 -5.70 -17.91 24.10
C CYS A 119 -5.22 -19.37 23.98
N ASN A 120 -3.91 -19.66 24.00
CA ASN A 120 -3.35 -21.03 23.93
C ASN A 120 -3.95 -21.92 22.80
N ALA A 121 -4.09 -21.39 21.59
CA ALA A 121 -4.56 -22.16 20.43
C ALA A 121 -3.41 -22.85 19.67
N PRO A 122 -3.65 -24.01 19.01
CA PRO A 122 -2.60 -24.86 18.43
C PRO A 122 -1.85 -24.23 17.24
N THR A 123 -0.67 -24.77 16.98
CA THR A 123 0.46 -24.32 16.13
C THR A 123 0.20 -24.18 14.62
N ASN A 124 -1.05 -24.31 14.15
CA ASN A 124 -1.45 -23.97 12.78
C ASN A 124 -2.38 -22.76 12.82
N HIS A 125 -1.88 -21.61 12.37
CA HIS A 125 -2.62 -20.37 12.49
C HIS A 125 -3.62 -20.20 11.34
N VAL A 126 -4.89 -20.51 11.59
CA VAL A 126 -5.97 -20.15 10.65
C VAL A 126 -6.52 -18.77 11.01
N VAL A 127 -6.57 -17.87 10.02
CA VAL A 127 -7.22 -16.55 10.09
C VAL A 127 -8.51 -16.63 9.28
N ASP A 128 -9.65 -16.66 9.95
CA ASP A 128 -10.96 -16.65 9.30
C ASP A 128 -11.47 -15.20 9.18
N ILE A 129 -11.74 -14.77 7.96
CA ILE A 129 -12.25 -13.44 7.63
C ILE A 129 -13.69 -13.55 7.13
N SER A 130 -14.61 -12.83 7.77
CA SER A 130 -15.99 -12.69 7.33
C SER A 130 -16.13 -11.41 6.52
N VAL A 131 -16.55 -11.51 5.27
CA VAL A 131 -16.63 -10.40 4.33
C VAL A 131 -18.09 -9.97 4.17
N HIS A 132 -18.35 -8.70 4.44
CA HIS A 132 -19.66 -8.05 4.35
C HIS A 132 -19.64 -7.02 3.23
N GLY A 133 -20.74 -6.89 2.48
CA GLY A 133 -20.86 -5.91 1.39
C GLY A 133 -21.86 -6.38 0.34
N GLU A 134 -21.92 -5.67 -0.79
CA GLU A 134 -22.71 -6.11 -1.93
C GLU A 134 -22.23 -7.49 -2.42
N MET A 135 -23.15 -8.43 -2.64
CA MET A 135 -22.82 -9.83 -2.94
C MET A 135 -21.82 -9.98 -4.10
N ALA A 136 -21.95 -9.16 -5.15
CA ALA A 136 -21.03 -9.18 -6.28
C ALA A 136 -19.59 -8.80 -5.88
N MET A 137 -19.43 -7.77 -5.04
CA MET A 137 -18.14 -7.35 -4.52
C MET A 137 -17.54 -8.37 -3.56
N VAL A 138 -18.38 -8.96 -2.68
CA VAL A 138 -17.96 -10.01 -1.74
C VAL A 138 -17.46 -11.24 -2.50
N ALA A 139 -18.21 -11.71 -3.50
CA ALA A 139 -17.83 -12.86 -4.30
C ALA A 139 -16.54 -12.62 -5.11
N GLN A 140 -16.40 -11.42 -5.69
CA GLN A 140 -15.19 -11.04 -6.43
C GLN A 140 -13.98 -11.01 -5.50
N PHE A 141 -14.10 -10.36 -4.33
CA PHE A 141 -13.03 -10.28 -3.35
C PHE A 141 -12.57 -11.66 -2.86
N ILE A 142 -13.52 -12.55 -2.52
CA ILE A 142 -13.21 -13.91 -2.08
C ILE A 142 -12.48 -14.69 -3.19
N THR A 143 -12.93 -14.53 -4.43
CA THR A 143 -12.30 -15.18 -5.60
C THR A 143 -10.87 -14.71 -5.79
N ASP A 144 -10.65 -13.39 -5.78
CA ASP A 144 -9.32 -12.80 -5.94
C ASP A 144 -8.38 -13.21 -4.81
N MET A 145 -8.88 -13.22 -3.57
CA MET A 145 -8.10 -13.68 -2.41
C MET A 145 -7.72 -15.16 -2.50
N ASN A 146 -8.63 -16.02 -2.95
CA ASN A 146 -8.34 -17.45 -3.15
C ASN A 146 -7.27 -17.67 -4.24
N VAL A 147 -7.31 -16.87 -5.31
CA VAL A 147 -6.29 -16.92 -6.38
C VAL A 147 -4.94 -16.42 -5.88
N LEU A 148 -4.93 -15.32 -5.12
CA LEU A 148 -3.72 -14.72 -4.57
C LEU A 148 -3.03 -15.62 -3.53
N LEU A 149 -3.81 -16.21 -2.63
CA LEU A 149 -3.29 -17.00 -1.51
C LEU A 149 -3.09 -18.48 -1.86
N ARG A 150 -3.73 -18.99 -2.92
CA ARG A 150 -3.70 -20.41 -3.35
C ARG A 150 -4.06 -21.41 -2.25
N ASN A 151 -4.67 -20.95 -1.16
CA ASN A 151 -4.87 -21.69 0.10
C ASN A 151 -3.58 -22.29 0.69
N GLU A 152 -2.41 -21.77 0.32
CA GLU A 152 -1.14 -22.25 0.84
C GLU A 152 -0.79 -21.54 2.16
N PRO A 153 -0.22 -22.26 3.14
CA PRO A 153 0.26 -21.63 4.35
C PRO A 153 1.46 -20.74 4.03
N PHE A 154 1.42 -19.46 4.42
CA PHE A 154 2.56 -18.57 4.30
C PHE A 154 3.36 -18.54 5.62
N PRO A 155 4.70 -18.46 5.54
CA PRO A 155 5.54 -18.44 6.72
C PRO A 155 5.37 -17.12 7.49
N THR A 156 5.14 -17.21 8.80
CA THR A 156 5.20 -16.07 9.71
C THR A 156 6.27 -16.32 10.77
N GLY A 157 6.72 -15.27 11.47
CA GLY A 157 7.68 -15.40 12.57
C GLY A 157 7.22 -16.31 13.73
N ASN A 158 5.94 -16.72 13.73
CA ASN A 158 5.32 -17.58 14.74
C ASN A 158 4.80 -18.92 14.18
N GLY A 159 5.16 -19.30 12.95
CA GLY A 159 4.73 -20.52 12.27
C GLY A 159 3.92 -20.27 10.98
N PRO A 160 3.54 -21.32 10.25
CA PRO A 160 2.73 -21.19 9.03
C PRO A 160 1.31 -20.68 9.36
N ALA A 161 0.83 -19.74 8.55
CA ALA A 161 -0.52 -19.19 8.66
C ALA A 161 -1.32 -19.36 7.36
N THR A 162 -2.61 -19.61 7.48
CA THR A 162 -3.54 -19.72 6.34
C THR A 162 -4.69 -18.75 6.54
N ILE A 163 -4.98 -17.94 5.54
CA ILE A 163 -6.13 -17.03 5.54
C ILE A 163 -7.28 -17.70 4.79
N ARG A 164 -8.49 -17.61 5.33
CA ARG A 164 -9.72 -18.09 4.71
C ARG A 164 -10.77 -16.98 4.74
N CYS A 165 -11.38 -16.70 3.59
CA CYS A 165 -12.42 -15.69 3.46
C CYS A 165 -13.77 -16.36 3.22
N TYR A 166 -14.82 -15.86 3.87
CA TYR A 166 -16.19 -16.35 3.72
C TYR A 166 -17.16 -15.17 3.54
N GLY A 167 -18.23 -15.38 2.77
CA GLY A 167 -19.33 -14.43 2.74
C GLY A 167 -20.05 -14.43 4.09
N ALA A 168 -20.40 -13.24 4.61
CA ALA A 168 -21.11 -13.12 5.88
C ALA A 168 -22.44 -13.89 5.91
N ASP A 169 -23.11 -13.99 4.77
CA ASP A 169 -24.41 -14.68 4.62
C ASP A 169 -24.28 -16.21 4.52
N GLU A 170 -23.08 -16.74 4.27
CA GLU A 170 -22.85 -18.18 4.05
C GLU A 170 -22.63 -18.96 5.35
N VAL A 171 -22.61 -18.31 6.52
CA VAL A 171 -22.20 -18.95 7.77
C VAL A 171 -23.27 -18.83 8.85
N VAL A 172 -23.92 -19.97 9.13
CA VAL A 172 -25.03 -20.12 10.10
C VAL A 172 -24.54 -20.60 11.49
N ASP A 173 -23.23 -20.64 11.75
CA ASP A 173 -22.70 -21.30 12.96
C ASP A 173 -22.15 -20.32 14.04
N ASP A 174 -22.35 -20.71 15.29
CA ASP A 174 -22.30 -19.96 16.57
C ASP A 174 -20.89 -19.46 16.99
N LYS A 175 -19.97 -19.33 16.02
CA LYS A 175 -18.55 -18.95 16.20
C LYS A 175 -18.18 -17.62 15.56
N THR A 176 -19.14 -16.70 15.44
CA THR A 176 -18.93 -15.35 14.88
C THR A 176 -17.91 -14.53 15.67
N TYR A 177 -17.67 -14.85 16.94
CA TYR A 177 -16.83 -14.08 17.86
C TYR A 177 -15.31 -14.20 17.62
N ASP A 178 -14.83 -15.20 16.88
CA ASP A 178 -13.38 -15.41 16.66
C ASP A 178 -12.93 -15.05 15.23
N ARG A 179 -13.78 -14.35 14.47
CA ARG A 179 -13.53 -14.01 13.07
C ARG A 179 -13.28 -12.52 12.88
N THR A 180 -12.29 -12.21 12.05
CA THR A 180 -12.03 -10.84 11.62
C THR A 180 -13.12 -10.41 10.66
N GLN A 181 -13.79 -9.29 10.95
CA GLN A 181 -14.87 -8.76 10.12
C GLN A 181 -14.30 -7.75 9.13
N LEU A 182 -14.57 -7.93 7.84
CA LEU A 182 -14.16 -7.02 6.76
C LEU A 182 -15.43 -6.48 6.07
N PHE A 183 -15.55 -5.16 5.97
CA PHE A 183 -16.67 -4.49 5.32
C PHE A 183 -16.18 -3.85 4.03
N LEU A 184 -16.72 -4.31 2.90
CA LEU A 184 -16.55 -3.72 1.58
C LEU A 184 -17.64 -2.65 1.41
N LEU A 185 -17.22 -1.40 1.28
CA LEU A 185 -18.09 -0.23 1.08
C LEU A 185 -18.28 0.06 -0.40
#